data_AF-A0A7S3A4D9-F1
#
_entry.id   AF-A0A7S3A4D9-F1
#
_cell.length_a   1.000
_cell.length_b   1.000
_cell.length_c   1.000
_cell.angle_alpha   90.00
_cell.angle_beta   90.00
_cell.angle_gamma   90.00
#
_symmetry.space_group_name_H-M   'P 1'
#
loop_
_entity.id
_entity.type
_entity.pdbx_description
1 polymer ?
#
loop_
_entity_poly.entity_id
_entity_poly.type
_entity_poly.pdbx_seq_one_letter_code
_entity_poly.pdbx_strand_id
1 'polypeptide(L)'
;MLSDKKGNPFLSLLLRNALTKAEVRLGSGRDFIIDCIKRSGLRGRGGAGFPSGLKYSFMPKESADGRPSYLVINADESEPGTCKDREIMRSDPHKLVEGALVVGRGMGARAAYIYIRGEFIHERKCLEIAVQEAYDKGMIGKNACNSGYDFDVYVHFGAGAYICGEETALIESLEGKQGKPRLKPPFPANIGLYGCPTTVTNVETVAVVPTIIRRGPEWFAGFGRKNNAGTKLFCVSGHVNNPSTFEEEMSVPMKDLLEKHCGGVTGGWDNLLAVIPGGSSVPLLTKVSDS
;
A
#
# COMPACT_ATOMS: atom_id res chain seq x y z
N MET A 1 11.03 29.27 4.20
CA MET A 1 11.24 29.08 5.64
C MET A 1 9.89 29.15 6.33
N LEU A 2 9.32 28.01 6.68
CA LEU A 2 8.23 27.94 7.67
C LEU A 2 8.84 27.25 8.87
N SER A 3 9.40 28.05 9.77
CA SER A 3 9.79 27.60 11.10
C SER A 3 8.51 27.48 11.92
N ASP A 4 8.06 26.25 12.17
CA ASP A 4 7.12 26.01 13.26
C ASP A 4 7.85 25.33 14.42
N LYS A 5 8.53 26.19 15.19
CA LYS A 5 9.07 25.87 16.52
C LYS A 5 7.90 25.76 17.48
N LYS A 6 7.21 24.62 17.47
CA LYS A 6 6.44 24.02 18.58
C LYS A 6 5.92 22.68 18.08
N GLY A 7 6.57 21.60 18.50
CA GLY A 7 6.22 20.24 18.09
C GLY A 7 4.72 20.01 18.26
N ASN A 8 4.05 19.70 17.14
CA ASN A 8 2.62 19.43 17.10
C ASN A 8 2.31 18.29 18.09
N PRO A 9 1.56 18.54 19.18
CA PRO A 9 1.26 17.54 20.21
C PRO A 9 0.49 16.34 19.63
N PHE A 10 -0.27 16.57 18.55
CA PHE A 10 -1.02 15.55 17.83
C PHE A 10 -0.11 14.63 17.02
N LEU A 11 0.90 15.19 16.35
CA LEU A 11 1.94 14.44 15.65
C LEU A 11 2.74 13.59 16.65
N SER A 12 3.10 14.18 17.80
CA SER A 12 3.70 13.48 18.94
C SER A 12 2.83 12.35 19.49
N LEU A 13 1.50 12.51 19.55
CA LEU A 13 0.57 11.50 20.05
C LEU A 13 0.31 10.38 19.04
N LEU A 14 0.22 10.70 17.74
CA LEU A 14 0.15 9.76 16.62
C LEU A 14 1.43 8.94 16.50
N LEU A 15 2.59 9.59 16.61
CA LEU A 15 3.88 8.94 16.76
C LEU A 15 3.86 8.07 18.03
N ARG A 16 3.48 8.57 19.21
CA ARG A 16 3.43 7.74 20.43
C ARG A 16 2.48 6.53 20.34
N ASN A 17 1.31 6.63 19.71
CA ASN A 17 0.34 5.52 19.60
C ASN A 17 0.63 4.55 18.44
N ALA A 18 1.23 5.01 17.34
CA ALA A 18 1.76 4.13 16.31
C ALA A 18 3.04 3.43 16.79
N LEU A 19 3.88 4.12 17.56
CA LEU A 19 5.26 3.73 17.89
C LEU A 19 5.45 2.98 19.23
N THR A 20 4.51 3.01 20.18
CA THR A 20 4.65 2.27 21.46
C THR A 20 4.45 0.74 21.35
N LYS A 21 4.22 0.20 20.15
CA LYS A 21 4.13 -1.26 19.91
C LYS A 21 4.93 -1.75 18.69
N ALA A 22 5.89 -0.96 18.19
CA ALA A 22 6.83 -1.43 17.16
C ALA A 22 7.89 -2.38 17.77
N GLU A 23 8.36 -2.10 19.00
CA GLU A 23 9.26 -2.96 19.77
C GLU A 23 8.68 -4.36 20.01
N VAL A 24 7.36 -4.45 20.25
CA VAL A 24 6.64 -5.74 20.46
C VAL A 24 6.55 -6.57 19.17
N ARG A 25 6.72 -5.98 17.98
CA ARG A 25 6.39 -6.60 16.68
C ARG A 25 7.58 -7.08 15.86
N LEU A 26 8.76 -6.50 16.04
CA LEU A 26 9.97 -7.01 15.36
C LEU A 26 10.52 -8.27 16.06
N GLY A 27 10.28 -8.39 17.37
CA GLY A 27 10.63 -9.56 18.18
C GLY A 27 9.75 -10.80 17.93
N SER A 28 8.53 -10.64 17.38
CA SER A 28 7.67 -11.78 17.02
C SER A 28 8.20 -12.60 15.83
N GLY A 29 9.15 -12.03 15.09
CA GLY A 29 9.83 -12.72 13.99
C GLY A 29 9.04 -12.78 12.70
N ARG A 30 9.75 -13.18 11.64
CA ARG A 30 9.26 -13.24 10.26
C ARG A 30 7.97 -14.07 10.11
N ASP A 31 7.98 -15.26 10.68
CA ASP A 31 6.90 -16.24 10.49
C ASP A 31 5.59 -15.77 11.14
N PHE A 32 5.65 -15.12 12.31
CA PHE A 32 4.47 -14.54 12.95
C PHE A 32 3.83 -13.45 12.08
N ILE A 33 4.64 -12.54 11.51
CA ILE A 33 4.14 -11.44 10.67
C ILE A 33 3.44 -12.02 9.43
N ILE A 34 4.08 -12.99 8.75
CA ILE A 34 3.49 -13.64 7.57
C ILE A 34 2.20 -14.38 7.95
N ASP A 35 2.19 -15.16 9.03
CA ASP A 35 1.01 -15.91 9.48
C ASP A 35 -0.16 -14.97 9.80
N CYS A 36 0.11 -13.89 10.52
CA CYS A 36 -0.89 -12.87 10.84
C CYS A 36 -1.50 -12.28 9.56
N ILE A 37 -0.68 -11.90 8.58
CA ILE A 37 -1.20 -11.37 7.30
C ILE A 37 -1.99 -12.44 6.54
N LYS A 38 -1.56 -13.71 6.53
CA LYS A 38 -2.30 -14.81 5.91
C LYS A 38 -3.67 -15.01 6.55
N ARG A 39 -3.72 -15.10 7.88
CA ARG A 39 -4.96 -15.29 8.66
C ARG A 39 -5.93 -14.13 8.53
N SER A 40 -5.43 -12.91 8.32
CA SER A 40 -6.29 -11.74 8.07
C SER A 40 -7.08 -11.83 6.77
N GLY A 41 -6.67 -12.70 5.83
CA GLY A 41 -7.29 -12.78 4.52
C GLY A 41 -7.02 -11.57 3.62
N LEU A 42 -6.04 -10.71 3.97
CA LEU A 42 -5.67 -9.54 3.17
C LEU A 42 -5.30 -9.95 1.73
N ARG A 43 -5.94 -9.30 0.77
CA ARG A 43 -5.64 -9.39 -0.66
C ARG A 43 -5.04 -8.09 -1.17
N GLY A 44 -4.18 -8.18 -2.18
CA GLY A 44 -3.50 -7.03 -2.76
C GLY A 44 -4.48 -5.95 -3.24
N ARG A 45 -4.26 -4.72 -2.79
CA ARG A 45 -5.11 -3.55 -3.04
C ARG A 45 -4.73 -2.73 -4.27
N GLY A 46 -3.82 -3.26 -5.11
CA GLY A 46 -3.37 -2.62 -6.35
C GLY A 46 -4.11 -3.05 -7.63
N GLY A 47 -5.07 -3.99 -7.55
CA GLY A 47 -5.85 -4.45 -8.71
C GLY A 47 -5.79 -5.95 -8.94
N ALA A 48 -4.60 -6.57 -8.85
CA ALA A 48 -4.44 -8.02 -9.06
C ALA A 48 -5.14 -8.92 -8.02
N GLY A 49 -5.45 -8.38 -6.83
CA GLY A 49 -6.19 -9.11 -5.79
C GLY A 49 -5.51 -10.39 -5.28
N PHE A 50 -4.18 -10.52 -5.44
CA PHE A 50 -3.45 -11.71 -4.97
C PHE A 50 -3.37 -11.75 -3.44
N PRO A 51 -3.52 -12.90 -2.75
CA PRO A 51 -3.43 -12.98 -1.30
C PRO A 51 -2.06 -12.51 -0.77
N SER A 52 -2.03 -11.41 0.00
CA SER A 52 -0.81 -10.68 0.33
C SER A 52 0.14 -11.51 1.20
N GLY A 53 -0.38 -12.18 2.23
CA GLY A 53 0.43 -13.04 3.11
C GLY A 53 1.06 -14.23 2.37
N LEU A 54 0.36 -14.78 1.37
CA LEU A 54 0.92 -15.81 0.48
C LEU A 54 2.04 -15.22 -0.38
N LYS A 55 1.82 -14.04 -0.98
CA LYS A 55 2.83 -13.34 -1.79
C LYS A 55 4.12 -13.12 -1.00
N TYR A 56 4.00 -12.60 0.22
CA TYR A 56 5.14 -12.31 1.08
C TYR A 56 5.89 -13.58 1.52
N SER A 57 5.21 -14.73 1.55
CA SER A 57 5.87 -16.00 1.86
C SER A 57 6.71 -16.58 0.73
N PHE A 58 6.65 -16.03 -0.48
CA PHE A 58 7.53 -16.44 -1.60
C PHE A 58 8.95 -15.89 -1.48
N MET A 59 9.15 -14.83 -0.70
CA MET A 59 10.48 -14.27 -0.48
C MET A 59 11.36 -15.30 0.24
N PRO A 60 12.65 -15.45 -0.13
CA PRO A 60 13.52 -16.44 0.49
C PRO A 60 13.70 -16.16 1.98
N LYS A 61 13.74 -17.23 2.80
CA LYS A 61 14.03 -17.12 4.24
C LYS A 61 15.51 -16.81 4.48
N GLU A 62 16.37 -17.46 3.70
CA GLU A 62 17.82 -17.29 3.73
C GLU A 62 18.29 -16.92 2.33
N SER A 63 19.30 -16.05 2.28
CA SER A 63 19.92 -15.71 1.01
C SER A 63 20.91 -16.79 0.60
N ALA A 64 20.50 -17.65 -0.35
CA ALA A 64 21.33 -18.75 -0.82
C ALA A 64 22.67 -18.31 -1.43
N ASP A 65 22.75 -17.07 -1.92
CA ASP A 65 23.92 -16.50 -2.59
C ASP A 65 24.36 -15.14 -2.00
N GLY A 66 23.87 -14.80 -0.80
CA GLY A 66 24.22 -13.56 -0.10
C GLY A 66 23.56 -12.28 -0.65
N ARG A 67 22.75 -12.36 -1.73
CA ARG A 67 21.97 -11.20 -2.21
C ARG A 67 20.97 -10.73 -1.13
N PRO A 68 20.83 -9.41 -0.92
CA PRO A 68 19.77 -8.89 -0.05
C PRO A 68 18.39 -9.14 -0.67
N SER A 69 17.33 -9.11 0.13
CA SER A 69 15.96 -9.03 -0.37
C SER A 69 15.47 -7.59 -0.34
N TYR A 70 14.59 -7.20 -1.26
CA TYR A 70 14.01 -5.85 -1.28
C TYR A 70 12.49 -5.86 -1.20
N LEU A 71 11.95 -4.86 -0.52
CA LEU A 71 10.54 -4.48 -0.63
C LEU A 71 10.46 -3.32 -1.62
N VAL A 72 9.56 -3.41 -2.58
CA VAL A 72 9.23 -2.27 -3.45
C VAL A 72 7.76 -1.93 -3.26
N ILE A 73 7.49 -0.69 -2.89
CA ILE A 73 6.16 -0.18 -2.65
C ILE A 73 5.73 0.57 -3.91
N ASN A 74 4.71 0.05 -4.58
CA ASN A 74 4.12 0.66 -5.76
C ASN A 74 3.17 1.78 -5.34
N ALA A 75 3.66 3.01 -5.49
CA ALA A 75 2.98 4.27 -5.22
C ALA A 75 2.82 5.12 -6.49
N ASP A 76 2.79 4.47 -7.66
CA ASP A 76 2.65 5.15 -8.95
C ASP A 76 1.21 5.58 -9.25
N GLU A 77 0.18 4.84 -8.77
CA GLU A 77 -1.25 5.17 -8.88
C GLU A 77 -1.65 5.95 -10.15
N SER A 78 -1.23 5.44 -11.30
CA SER A 78 -1.54 6.06 -12.60
C SER A 78 -2.90 5.62 -13.15
N GLU A 79 -3.58 4.69 -12.48
CA GLU A 79 -4.89 4.13 -12.87
C GLU A 79 -5.99 5.21 -12.83
N PRO A 80 -6.62 5.54 -13.98
CA PRO A 80 -7.73 6.49 -14.03
C PRO A 80 -8.83 6.19 -13.01
N GLY A 81 -9.28 7.24 -12.31
CA GLY A 81 -10.29 7.16 -11.26
C GLY A 81 -9.76 6.75 -9.88
N THR A 82 -8.47 6.45 -9.74
CA THR A 82 -7.86 6.05 -8.47
C THR A 82 -7.08 7.20 -7.85
N CYS A 83 -7.28 7.45 -6.55
CA CYS A 83 -6.55 8.47 -5.78
C CYS A 83 -6.37 8.10 -4.29
N LYS A 84 -6.50 6.83 -3.94
CA LYS A 84 -6.41 6.31 -2.56
C LYS A 84 -4.98 6.31 -2.01
N ASP A 85 -4.00 5.99 -2.84
CA ASP A 85 -2.59 5.92 -2.46
C ASP A 85 -2.07 7.33 -2.26
N ARG A 86 -2.51 8.26 -3.12
CA ARG A 86 -2.31 9.70 -2.95
C ARG A 86 -2.77 10.19 -1.57
N GLU A 87 -3.97 9.78 -1.12
CA GLU A 87 -4.46 10.15 0.22
C GLU A 87 -3.56 9.61 1.34
N ILE A 88 -3.12 8.36 1.25
CA ILE A 88 -2.22 7.76 2.26
C ILE A 88 -0.91 8.55 2.32
N MET A 89 -0.28 8.82 1.18
CA MET A 89 1.03 9.47 1.13
C MET A 89 1.01 10.92 1.62
N ARG A 90 -0.09 11.64 1.42
CA ARG A 90 -0.18 13.06 1.79
C ARG A 90 -0.71 13.29 3.19
N SER A 91 -1.62 12.43 3.65
CA SER A 91 -2.38 12.65 4.89
C SER A 91 -1.87 11.79 6.05
N ASP A 92 -1.33 10.59 5.77
CA ASP A 92 -0.81 9.68 6.80
C ASP A 92 0.44 8.90 6.33
N PRO A 93 1.52 9.60 5.91
CA PRO A 93 2.72 8.96 5.36
C PRO A 93 3.45 8.07 6.38
N HIS A 94 3.36 8.37 7.69
CA HIS A 94 4.00 7.53 8.72
C HIS A 94 3.39 6.13 8.79
N LYS A 95 2.08 5.97 8.52
CA LYS A 95 1.45 4.66 8.42
C LYS A 95 2.08 3.81 7.30
N LEU A 96 2.43 4.44 6.18
CA LEU A 96 3.14 3.76 5.09
C LEU A 96 4.57 3.37 5.48
N VAL A 97 5.31 4.27 6.14
CA VAL A 97 6.69 4.00 6.61
C VAL A 97 6.70 2.86 7.65
N GLU A 98 5.78 2.88 8.62
CA GLU A 98 5.61 1.78 9.58
C GLU A 98 5.27 0.47 8.87
N GLY A 99 4.36 0.52 7.88
CA GLY A 99 4.00 -0.62 7.06
C GLY A 99 5.21 -1.19 6.31
N ALA A 100 6.05 -0.32 5.74
CA ALA A 100 7.27 -0.73 5.04
C ALA A 100 8.21 -1.51 5.97
N LEU A 101 8.44 -1.02 7.18
CA LEU A 101 9.27 -1.69 8.18
C LEU A 101 8.70 -3.05 8.58
N VAL A 102 7.40 -3.12 8.87
CA VAL A 102 6.74 -4.35 9.33
C VAL A 102 6.70 -5.40 8.23
N VAL A 103 6.31 -5.02 7.01
CA VAL A 103 6.29 -5.92 5.84
C VAL A 103 7.70 -6.32 5.45
N GLY A 104 8.65 -5.37 5.49
CA GLY A 104 10.07 -5.62 5.27
C GLY A 104 10.62 -6.68 6.22
N ARG A 105 10.36 -6.54 7.53
CA ARG A 105 10.71 -7.55 8.54
C ARG A 105 10.07 -8.91 8.25
N GLY A 106 8.79 -8.92 7.89
CA GLY A 106 8.05 -10.12 7.52
C GLY A 106 8.63 -10.84 6.29
N MET A 107 9.37 -10.15 5.43
CA MET A 107 9.99 -10.72 4.23
C MET A 107 11.52 -10.83 4.32
N GLY A 108 12.13 -10.44 5.44
CA GLY A 108 13.59 -10.35 5.55
C GLY A 108 14.23 -9.38 4.56
N ALA A 109 13.52 -8.30 4.19
CA ALA A 109 14.05 -7.31 3.27
C ALA A 109 15.15 -6.47 3.93
N ARG A 110 16.14 -6.00 3.16
CA ARG A 110 17.18 -5.08 3.64
C ARG A 110 16.71 -3.63 3.58
N ALA A 111 15.88 -3.31 2.60
CA ALA A 111 15.37 -1.97 2.39
C ALA A 111 14.01 -2.01 1.70
N ALA A 112 13.25 -0.92 1.87
CA ALA A 112 12.12 -0.57 1.04
C ALA A 112 12.47 0.53 0.05
N TYR A 113 12.01 0.39 -1.19
CA TYR A 113 11.94 1.49 -2.14
C TYR A 113 10.48 1.84 -2.39
N ILE A 114 10.08 3.06 -2.05
CA ILE A 114 8.77 3.59 -2.37
C ILE A 114 8.87 4.28 -3.72
N TYR A 115 8.33 3.65 -4.77
CA TYR A 115 8.29 4.19 -6.12
C TYR A 115 7.03 5.04 -6.27
N ILE A 116 7.16 6.35 -6.08
CA ILE A 116 6.08 7.31 -6.17
C ILE A 116 5.89 7.81 -7.60
N ARG A 117 4.64 8.06 -7.98
CA ARG A 117 4.29 8.73 -9.22
C ARG A 117 5.08 10.04 -9.40
N GLY A 118 5.56 10.30 -10.61
CA GLY A 118 6.31 11.54 -10.91
C GLY A 118 5.50 12.83 -10.66
N GLU A 119 4.20 12.80 -10.94
CA GLU A 119 3.30 13.94 -10.80
C GLU A 119 2.93 14.25 -9.34
N PHE A 120 3.14 13.30 -8.43
CA PHE A 120 2.83 13.44 -7.00
C PHE A 120 3.95 14.18 -6.25
N ILE A 121 4.24 15.41 -6.67
CA ILE A 121 5.35 16.21 -6.12
C ILE A 121 5.09 16.60 -4.66
N HIS A 122 3.87 16.98 -4.31
CA HIS A 122 3.54 17.38 -2.94
C HIS A 122 3.55 16.17 -2.01
N GLU A 123 2.95 15.08 -2.46
CA GLU A 123 2.84 13.83 -1.71
C GLU A 123 4.22 13.19 -1.50
N ARG A 124 5.10 13.28 -2.51
CA ARG A 124 6.52 12.92 -2.36
C ARG A 124 7.19 13.70 -1.24
N LYS A 125 7.01 15.03 -1.21
CA LYS A 125 7.61 15.88 -0.16
C LYS A 125 7.08 15.52 1.23
N CYS A 126 5.78 15.28 1.38
CA CYS A 126 5.20 14.83 2.64
C CYS A 126 5.82 13.49 3.09
N LEU A 127 5.97 12.56 2.15
CA LEU A 127 6.56 11.25 2.42
C LEU A 127 8.07 11.34 2.76
N GLU A 128 8.84 12.14 2.02
CA GLU A 128 10.28 12.38 2.30
C GLU A 128 10.48 12.97 3.69
N ILE A 129 9.64 13.94 4.09
CA ILE A 129 9.65 14.49 5.45
C ILE A 129 9.36 13.39 6.48
N ALA A 130 8.33 12.57 6.27
CA ALA A 130 7.97 11.50 7.19
C ALA A 130 9.05 10.40 7.29
N VAL A 131 9.73 10.09 6.19
CA VAL A 131 10.87 9.17 6.16
C VAL A 131 12.04 9.77 6.95
N GLN A 132 12.38 11.05 6.72
CA GLN A 132 13.44 11.72 7.47
C GLN A 132 13.14 11.75 8.97
N GLU A 133 11.91 12.10 9.35
CA GLU A 133 11.49 12.07 10.75
C GLU A 133 11.58 10.68 11.39
N ALA A 134 11.34 9.62 10.61
CA ALA A 134 11.46 8.25 11.08
C ALA A 134 12.95 7.85 11.27
N TYR A 135 13.85 8.30 10.40
CA TYR A 135 15.29 8.17 10.60
C TYR A 135 15.77 8.92 11.83
N ASP A 136 15.37 10.19 12.00
CA ASP A 136 15.78 11.04 13.12
C ASP A 136 15.36 10.46 14.49
N LYS A 137 14.26 9.70 14.51
CA LYS A 137 13.74 9.00 15.70
C LYS A 137 14.27 7.57 15.86
N GLY A 138 15.16 7.10 14.98
CA GLY A 138 15.70 5.74 15.00
C GLY A 138 14.66 4.64 14.73
N MET A 139 13.57 4.98 14.04
CA MET A 139 12.48 4.04 13.72
C MET A 139 12.82 3.17 12.51
N ILE A 140 13.62 3.71 11.59
CA ILE A 140 14.17 3.03 10.42
C ILE A 140 15.67 3.35 10.34
N GLY A 141 16.36 2.68 9.42
CA GLY A 141 17.81 2.73 9.27
C GLY A 141 18.51 1.64 10.07
N LYS A 142 19.71 1.96 10.55
CA LYS A 142 20.50 1.03 11.36
C LYS A 142 19.81 0.77 12.69
N ASN A 143 19.69 -0.49 13.07
CA ASN A 143 19.03 -0.93 14.30
C ASN A 143 17.61 -0.32 14.44
N ALA A 144 16.80 -0.44 13.39
CA ALA A 144 15.45 0.09 13.31
C ALA A 144 14.63 -0.28 14.56
N CYS A 145 14.08 0.73 15.25
CA CYS A 145 13.35 0.58 16.51
C CYS A 145 14.15 -0.16 17.60
N ASN A 146 15.48 -0.02 17.63
CA ASN A 146 16.39 -0.72 18.56
C ASN A 146 16.23 -2.25 18.58
N SER A 147 15.83 -2.85 17.46
CA SER A 147 15.43 -4.27 17.38
C SER A 147 16.52 -5.25 16.95
N GLY A 148 17.71 -4.75 16.61
CA GLY A 148 18.80 -5.51 15.96
C GLY A 148 18.59 -5.73 14.46
N TYR A 149 17.60 -5.09 13.84
CA TYR A 149 17.30 -5.21 12.41
C TYR A 149 17.60 -3.90 11.69
N ASP A 150 18.47 -3.97 10.68
CA ASP A 150 18.77 -2.82 9.81
C ASP A 150 17.76 -2.77 8.67
N PHE A 151 17.10 -1.62 8.47
CA PHE A 151 16.08 -1.47 7.44
C PHE A 151 15.98 -0.03 6.93
N ASP A 152 16.43 0.21 5.71
CA ASP A 152 16.34 1.52 5.07
C ASP A 152 15.04 1.72 4.29
N VAL A 153 14.62 2.98 4.15
CA VAL A 153 13.49 3.36 3.29
C VAL A 153 13.94 4.46 2.34
N TYR A 154 13.90 4.17 1.04
CA TYR A 154 14.26 5.09 -0.02
C TYR A 154 13.00 5.54 -0.78
N VAL A 155 12.86 6.84 -1.04
CA VAL A 155 11.81 7.38 -1.90
C VAL A 155 12.39 7.59 -3.28
N HIS A 156 11.84 6.92 -4.29
CA HIS A 156 12.19 7.05 -5.70
C HIS A 156 10.95 7.51 -6.46
N PHE A 157 11.10 8.33 -7.50
CA PHE A 157 9.94 8.82 -8.25
C PHE A 157 10.04 8.53 -9.74
N GLY A 158 8.91 8.19 -10.34
CA GLY A 158 8.77 8.00 -11.78
C GLY A 158 8.67 9.32 -12.56
N ALA A 159 8.28 9.22 -13.83
CA ALA A 159 8.23 10.36 -14.75
C ALA A 159 6.98 10.34 -15.65
N GLY A 160 5.81 10.01 -15.10
CA GLY A 160 4.52 10.10 -15.80
C GLY A 160 4.22 8.98 -16.78
N ALA A 161 4.49 7.73 -16.39
CA ALA A 161 4.28 6.56 -17.24
C ALA A 161 3.41 5.51 -16.54
N TYR A 162 2.14 5.37 -16.97
CA TYR A 162 1.21 4.37 -16.43
C TYR A 162 1.77 2.95 -16.41
N ILE A 163 2.52 2.58 -17.46
CA ILE A 163 3.13 1.25 -17.57
C ILE A 163 4.15 0.97 -16.45
N CYS A 164 4.80 2.00 -15.90
CA CYS A 164 5.72 1.86 -14.77
C CYS A 164 4.99 1.49 -13.46
N GLY A 165 3.66 1.55 -13.42
CA GLY A 165 2.86 0.98 -12.35
C GLY A 165 2.73 -0.56 -12.41
N GLU A 166 3.11 -1.22 -13.50
CA GLU A 166 3.17 -2.69 -13.55
C GLU A 166 4.39 -3.20 -12.75
N GLU A 167 4.21 -4.31 -12.02
CA GLU A 167 5.19 -4.85 -11.08
C GLU A 167 6.63 -4.98 -11.63
N THR A 168 6.81 -5.53 -12.83
CA THR A 168 8.14 -5.72 -13.42
C THR A 168 8.66 -4.50 -14.16
N ALA A 169 7.78 -3.72 -14.78
CA ALA A 169 8.14 -2.43 -15.39
C ALA A 169 8.62 -1.42 -14.33
N LEU A 170 7.99 -1.42 -13.16
CA LEU A 170 8.37 -0.61 -12.01
C LEU A 170 9.81 -0.93 -11.59
N ILE A 171 10.15 -2.21 -11.50
CA ILE A 171 11.51 -2.66 -11.21
C ILE A 171 12.50 -2.15 -12.25
N GLU A 172 12.21 -2.32 -13.54
CA GLU A 172 13.09 -1.83 -14.62
C GLU A 172 13.27 -0.30 -14.57
N SER A 173 12.20 0.44 -14.31
CA SER A 173 12.27 1.90 -14.15
C SER A 173 13.13 2.29 -12.94
N LEU A 174 12.99 1.58 -11.82
CA LEU A 174 13.78 1.83 -10.60
C LEU A 174 15.27 1.51 -10.81
N GLU A 175 15.57 0.55 -11.68
CA GLU A 175 16.93 0.24 -12.13
C GLU A 175 17.53 1.28 -13.09
N GLY A 176 16.78 2.35 -13.41
CA GLY A 176 17.23 3.41 -14.32
C GLY A 176 17.11 3.05 -15.81
N LYS A 177 16.39 1.98 -16.14
CA LYS A 177 16.08 1.59 -17.52
C LYS A 177 14.72 2.16 -17.94
N GLN A 178 14.35 1.94 -19.21
CA GLN A 178 12.98 2.18 -19.64
C GLN A 178 12.02 1.26 -18.88
N GLY A 179 10.86 1.76 -18.44
CA GLY A 179 9.83 0.99 -17.74
C GLY A 179 9.09 0.00 -18.63
N LYS A 180 9.82 -0.94 -19.23
CA LYS A 180 9.29 -2.04 -20.05
C LYS A 180 9.12 -3.27 -19.15
N PRO A 181 7.93 -3.87 -19.09
CA PRO A 181 7.72 -5.09 -18.30
C PRO A 181 8.69 -6.21 -18.70
N ARG A 182 9.11 -7.00 -17.71
CA ARG A 182 9.87 -8.23 -17.94
C ARG A 182 8.91 -9.38 -18.22
N LEU A 183 9.35 -10.34 -19.04
CA LEU A 183 8.63 -11.61 -19.17
C LEU A 183 8.72 -12.40 -17.86
N LYS A 184 7.61 -13.02 -17.46
CA LYS A 184 7.56 -13.99 -16.36
C LYS A 184 7.55 -15.40 -16.98
N PRO A 185 8.39 -16.34 -16.55
CA PRO A 185 9.50 -16.23 -15.58
C PRO A 185 10.74 -15.48 -16.13
N PRO A 186 11.64 -14.96 -15.26
CA PRO A 186 11.69 -15.16 -13.80
C PRO A 186 10.74 -14.24 -13.00
N PHE A 187 10.20 -14.77 -11.89
CA PHE A 187 9.36 -13.99 -10.99
C PHE A 187 10.20 -13.03 -10.11
N PRO A 188 9.67 -11.86 -9.72
CA PRO A 188 10.39 -10.90 -8.87
C PRO A 188 10.89 -11.47 -7.54
N ALA A 189 10.14 -12.41 -6.95
CA ALA A 189 10.53 -13.07 -5.70
C ALA A 189 11.86 -13.84 -5.83
N ASN A 190 12.27 -14.21 -7.05
CA ASN A 190 13.53 -14.88 -7.33
C ASN A 190 14.57 -13.90 -7.92
N ILE A 191 14.17 -13.14 -8.94
CA ILE A 191 15.01 -12.18 -9.67
C ILE A 191 14.19 -10.91 -9.94
N GLY A 192 14.24 -9.98 -8.99
CA GLY A 192 13.56 -8.70 -9.05
C GLY A 192 14.53 -7.54 -9.19
N LEU A 193 14.45 -6.57 -8.27
CA LEU A 193 15.24 -5.35 -8.26
C LEU A 193 16.73 -5.63 -8.12
N TYR A 194 17.54 -5.11 -9.04
CA TYR A 194 18.99 -5.37 -9.14
C TYR A 194 19.32 -6.86 -9.21
N GLY A 195 18.41 -7.62 -9.82
CA GLY A 195 18.47 -9.07 -9.85
C GLY A 195 18.29 -9.73 -8.48
N CYS A 196 17.92 -9.00 -7.42
CA CYS A 196 17.74 -9.53 -6.08
C CYS A 196 16.27 -9.96 -5.82
N PRO A 197 16.01 -10.91 -4.92
CA PRO A 197 14.65 -11.25 -4.49
C PRO A 197 13.86 -10.01 -4.09
N THR A 198 12.70 -9.80 -4.71
CA THR A 198 11.91 -8.58 -4.50
C THR A 198 10.42 -8.88 -4.55
N THR A 199 9.67 -8.25 -3.64
CA THR A 199 8.21 -8.17 -3.75
C THR A 199 7.78 -6.75 -4.01
N VAL A 200 6.96 -6.56 -5.05
CA VAL A 200 6.26 -5.30 -5.31
C VAL A 200 4.87 -5.37 -4.69
N THR A 201 4.47 -4.35 -3.94
CA THR A 201 3.14 -4.31 -3.29
C THR A 201 2.62 -2.88 -3.20
N ASN A 202 1.29 -2.70 -3.30
CA ASN A 202 0.68 -1.39 -3.36
C ASN A 202 0.64 -0.69 -1.98
N VAL A 203 0.69 0.65 -1.98
CA VAL A 203 0.67 1.51 -0.78
C VAL A 203 -0.39 1.10 0.23
N GLU A 204 -1.67 1.00 -0.19
CA GLU A 204 -2.76 0.61 0.73
C GLU A 204 -2.52 -0.76 1.36
N THR A 205 -2.00 -1.73 0.60
CA THR A 205 -1.73 -3.08 1.12
C THR A 205 -0.68 -3.06 2.22
N VAL A 206 0.33 -2.21 2.10
CA VAL A 206 1.41 -2.09 3.09
C VAL A 206 0.95 -1.28 4.31
N ALA A 207 0.25 -0.17 4.07
CA ALA A 207 -0.19 0.75 5.12
C ALA A 207 -1.19 0.11 6.10
N VAL A 208 -1.98 -0.88 5.67
CA VAL A 208 -2.93 -1.56 6.57
C VAL A 208 -2.28 -2.61 7.47
N VAL A 209 -1.12 -3.17 7.08
CA VAL A 209 -0.48 -4.29 7.78
C VAL A 209 -0.17 -3.99 9.25
N PRO A 210 0.42 -2.83 9.62
CA PRO A 210 0.63 -2.51 11.03
C PRO A 210 -0.65 -2.56 11.84
N THR A 211 -1.75 -2.02 11.31
CA THR A 211 -3.07 -2.03 11.97
C THR A 211 -3.60 -3.44 12.16
N ILE A 212 -3.49 -4.31 11.14
CA ILE A 212 -3.85 -5.74 11.23
C ILE A 212 -3.09 -6.40 12.37
N ILE A 213 -1.77 -6.18 12.47
CA ILE A 213 -0.98 -6.78 13.53
C ILE A 213 -1.36 -6.25 14.92
N ARG A 214 -1.72 -4.95 15.09
CA ARG A 214 -2.13 -4.45 16.42
C ARG A 214 -3.50 -4.96 16.85
N ARG A 215 -4.45 -5.03 15.92
CA ARG A 215 -5.85 -5.35 16.21
C ARG A 215 -6.14 -6.84 16.16
N GLY A 216 -5.21 -7.62 15.61
CA GLY A 216 -5.35 -9.05 15.39
C GLY A 216 -5.91 -9.35 13.99
N PRO A 217 -5.50 -10.47 13.38
CA PRO A 217 -5.94 -10.83 12.05
C PRO A 217 -7.44 -11.13 11.97
N GLU A 218 -8.04 -11.64 13.04
CA GLU A 218 -9.48 -11.94 13.12
C GLU A 218 -10.33 -10.68 13.04
N TRP A 219 -9.86 -9.56 13.61
CA TRP A 219 -10.56 -8.27 13.51
C TRP A 219 -10.67 -7.81 12.06
N PHE A 220 -9.59 -7.94 11.28
CA PHE A 220 -9.62 -7.56 9.87
C PHE A 220 -10.41 -8.56 9.03
N ALA A 221 -10.30 -9.85 9.34
CA ALA A 221 -11.05 -10.93 8.69
C ALA A 221 -12.56 -10.89 8.99
N GLY A 222 -12.98 -10.21 10.06
CA GLY A 222 -14.37 -10.01 10.44
C GLY A 222 -15.15 -9.06 9.52
N PHE A 223 -14.46 -8.35 8.64
CA PHE A 223 -15.05 -7.49 7.62
C PHE A 223 -15.11 -8.19 6.26
N GLY A 224 -16.17 -7.94 5.50
CA GLY A 224 -16.38 -8.43 4.15
C GLY A 224 -16.80 -9.89 4.07
N ARG A 225 -16.95 -10.38 2.84
CA ARG A 225 -17.32 -11.78 2.58
C ARG A 225 -16.10 -12.71 2.64
N LYS A 226 -16.36 -14.01 2.81
CA LYS A 226 -15.34 -15.06 2.68
C LYS A 226 -14.54 -14.88 1.38
N ASN A 227 -13.21 -14.97 1.47
CA ASN A 227 -12.24 -14.73 0.39
C ASN A 227 -12.14 -13.29 -0.12
N ASN A 228 -12.83 -12.32 0.49
CA ASN A 228 -12.76 -10.89 0.18
C ASN A 228 -12.87 -10.04 1.45
N ALA A 229 -11.94 -10.27 2.37
CA ALA A 229 -11.97 -9.69 3.70
C ALA A 229 -11.38 -8.27 3.79
N GLY A 230 -11.73 -7.59 4.87
CA GLY A 230 -11.16 -6.31 5.28
C GLY A 230 -11.91 -5.08 4.80
N THR A 231 -11.33 -3.92 5.04
CA THR A 231 -11.78 -2.64 4.51
C THR A 231 -11.04 -2.30 3.21
N LYS A 232 -11.56 -1.32 2.48
CA LYS A 232 -10.97 -0.80 1.25
C LYS A 232 -11.18 0.69 1.16
N LEU A 233 -10.15 1.40 0.71
CA LEU A 233 -10.29 2.77 0.22
C LEU A 233 -10.94 2.75 -1.16
N PHE A 234 -12.16 3.27 -1.25
CA PHE A 234 -12.89 3.46 -2.48
C PHE A 234 -12.69 4.87 -2.99
N CYS A 235 -12.47 5.02 -4.30
CA CYS A 235 -12.38 6.30 -4.98
C CYS A 235 -13.56 6.39 -5.95
N VAL A 236 -14.56 7.20 -5.61
CA VAL A 236 -15.71 7.43 -6.48
C VAL A 236 -15.49 8.73 -7.23
N SER A 237 -15.42 8.62 -8.55
CA SER A 237 -15.23 9.72 -9.49
C SER A 237 -16.34 9.73 -10.54
N GLY A 238 -16.39 10.78 -11.38
CA GLY A 238 -17.38 10.89 -12.45
C GLY A 238 -18.72 11.44 -11.99
N HIS A 239 -19.81 10.89 -12.54
CA HIS A 239 -21.18 11.44 -12.45
C HIS A 239 -21.91 11.03 -11.16
N VAL A 240 -21.37 11.44 -10.02
CA VAL A 240 -22.03 11.39 -8.71
C VAL A 240 -22.15 12.81 -8.14
N ASN A 241 -23.07 13.01 -7.20
CA ASN A 241 -23.29 14.34 -6.62
C ASN A 241 -22.08 14.87 -5.83
N ASN A 242 -21.39 13.99 -5.10
CA ASN A 242 -20.22 14.32 -4.28
C ASN A 242 -19.07 13.32 -4.51
N PRO A 243 -18.24 13.48 -5.58
CA PRO A 243 -17.09 12.62 -5.83
C PRO A 243 -16.12 12.62 -4.64
N SER A 244 -15.78 11.45 -4.11
CA SER A 244 -15.09 11.32 -2.83
C SER A 244 -14.20 10.08 -2.77
N THR A 245 -13.16 10.14 -1.92
CA THR A 245 -12.42 8.96 -1.48
C THR A 245 -12.74 8.69 -0.01
N PHE A 246 -13.10 7.46 0.32
CA PHE A 246 -13.49 7.06 1.67
C PHE A 246 -13.12 5.59 1.93
N GLU A 247 -12.95 5.26 3.20
CA GLU A 247 -12.76 3.87 3.65
C GLU A 247 -14.11 3.27 4.01
N GLU A 248 -14.41 2.08 3.47
CA GLU A 248 -15.61 1.32 3.83
C GLU A 248 -15.30 -0.18 3.81
N GLU A 249 -16.19 -0.96 4.41
CA GLU A 249 -16.11 -2.42 4.40
C GLU A 249 -16.10 -2.99 2.97
N MET A 250 -15.25 -3.99 2.71
CA MET A 250 -15.36 -4.77 1.47
C MET A 250 -16.71 -5.47 1.39
N SER A 251 -17.15 -5.78 0.17
CA SER A 251 -18.45 -6.43 -0.08
C SER A 251 -19.70 -5.60 0.22
N VAL A 252 -19.55 -4.31 0.50
CA VAL A 252 -20.66 -3.35 0.50
C VAL A 252 -21.35 -3.31 -0.88
N PRO A 253 -22.70 -3.25 -0.93
CA PRO A 253 -23.41 -3.06 -2.19
C PRO A 253 -23.04 -1.72 -2.85
N MET A 254 -22.83 -1.74 -4.17
CA MET A 254 -22.42 -0.54 -4.92
C MET A 254 -23.45 0.59 -4.79
N LYS A 255 -24.75 0.27 -4.86
CA LYS A 255 -25.82 1.27 -4.72
C LYS A 255 -25.72 1.98 -3.37
N ASP A 256 -25.68 1.21 -2.29
CA ASP A 256 -25.58 1.73 -0.92
C ASP A 256 -24.32 2.59 -0.75
N LEU A 257 -23.19 2.14 -1.30
CA LEU A 257 -21.94 2.88 -1.27
C LEU A 257 -22.05 4.25 -1.96
N LEU A 258 -22.66 4.29 -3.15
CA LEU A 258 -22.83 5.54 -3.91
C LEU A 258 -23.84 6.49 -3.26
N GLU A 259 -24.97 5.97 -2.80
CA GLU A 259 -26.01 6.76 -2.14
C GLU A 259 -25.53 7.33 -0.81
N LYS A 260 -24.91 6.49 0.05
CA LYS A 260 -24.46 6.88 1.39
C LYS A 260 -23.30 7.87 1.38
N HIS A 261 -22.26 7.59 0.59
CA HIS A 261 -20.99 8.32 0.70
C HIS A 261 -20.82 9.41 -0.36
N CYS A 262 -21.49 9.29 -1.50
CA CYS A 262 -21.35 10.22 -2.63
C CYS A 262 -22.62 11.02 -2.92
N GLY A 263 -23.66 10.86 -2.10
CA GLY A 263 -24.97 11.51 -2.32
C GLY A 263 -25.73 10.98 -3.54
N GLY A 264 -25.36 9.80 -4.05
CA GLY A 264 -25.99 9.17 -5.20
C GLY A 264 -25.47 9.64 -6.56
N VAL A 265 -25.98 8.98 -7.61
CA VAL A 265 -25.72 9.29 -9.02
C VAL A 265 -26.37 10.63 -9.38
N THR A 266 -25.71 11.43 -10.23
CA THR A 266 -26.27 12.69 -10.71
C THR A 266 -27.60 12.43 -11.45
N GLY A 267 -28.67 13.08 -11.01
CA GLY A 267 -30.02 12.83 -11.54
C GLY A 267 -30.73 11.60 -10.97
N GLY A 268 -30.17 10.97 -9.93
CA GLY A 268 -30.75 9.80 -9.26
C GLY A 268 -30.30 8.45 -9.83
N TRP A 269 -30.59 7.37 -9.09
CA TRP A 269 -30.18 6.00 -9.47
C TRP A 269 -30.74 5.57 -10.83
N ASP A 270 -31.90 6.11 -11.23
CA ASP A 270 -32.50 5.82 -12.52
C ASP A 270 -31.78 6.43 -13.72
N ASN A 271 -30.98 7.47 -13.48
CA ASN A 271 -30.13 8.07 -14.49
C ASN A 271 -28.78 7.34 -14.67
N LEU A 272 -28.54 6.25 -13.93
CA LEU A 272 -27.30 5.49 -14.04
C LEU A 272 -27.27 4.69 -15.35
N LEU A 273 -26.26 4.97 -16.19
CA LEU A 273 -26.00 4.19 -17.40
C LEU A 273 -25.03 3.03 -17.14
N ALA A 274 -23.84 3.34 -16.63
CA ALA A 274 -22.80 2.36 -16.35
C ALA A 274 -21.83 2.84 -15.25
N VAL A 275 -21.15 1.88 -14.62
CA VAL A 275 -20.10 2.10 -13.62
C VAL A 275 -18.88 1.26 -13.99
N ILE A 276 -17.67 1.82 -13.87
CA ILE A 276 -16.43 1.06 -13.92
C ILE A 276 -16.00 0.79 -12.47
N PRO A 277 -16.12 -0.44 -11.95
CA PRO A 277 -16.07 -0.70 -10.51
C PRO A 277 -14.66 -0.72 -9.87
N GLY A 278 -13.59 -0.69 -10.66
CA GLY A 278 -12.26 -1.05 -10.16
C GLY A 278 -11.09 -0.42 -10.91
N GLY A 279 -11.26 0.81 -11.41
CA GLY A 279 -10.28 1.46 -12.31
C GLY A 279 -10.53 1.13 -13.78
N SER A 280 -9.89 1.86 -14.69
CA SER A 280 -10.09 1.70 -16.14
C SER A 280 -9.74 0.32 -16.69
N SER A 281 -8.98 -0.49 -15.93
CA SER A 281 -8.58 -1.85 -16.28
C SER A 281 -9.67 -2.90 -16.14
N VAL A 282 -10.87 -2.57 -15.61
CA VAL A 282 -11.99 -3.52 -15.48
C VAL A 282 -13.16 -3.19 -16.43
N PRO A 283 -13.92 -4.21 -16.89
CA PRO A 283 -15.12 -3.97 -17.69
C PRO A 283 -16.16 -3.12 -16.95
N LEU A 284 -16.92 -2.35 -17.72
CA LEU A 284 -18.07 -1.61 -17.19
C LEU A 284 -19.18 -2.57 -16.75
N LEU A 285 -19.90 -2.16 -15.71
CA LEU A 285 -21.17 -2.74 -15.29
C LEU A 285 -22.29 -1.81 -15.73
N THR A 286 -23.28 -2.33 -16.46
CA THR A 286 -24.48 -1.59 -16.79
C THR A 286 -25.52 -1.73 -15.69
N LYS A 287 -26.40 -0.75 -15.55
CA LYS A 287 -27.61 -0.93 -14.74
C LYS A 287 -28.44 -2.08 -15.36
N VAL A 288 -28.70 -3.13 -14.58
CA VAL A 288 -29.65 -4.18 -14.99
C VAL A 288 -31.05 -3.59 -14.85
N SER A 289 -31.84 -3.64 -15.91
CA SER A 289 -33.27 -3.29 -15.85
C SER A 289 -33.99 -4.32 -14.99
N ASP A 290 -34.73 -3.88 -13.98
CA ASP A 290 -35.69 -4.74 -13.29
C ASP A 290 -36.72 -5.21 -14.34
N SER A 291 -36.66 -6.49 -14.70
CA SER A 291 -37.65 -7.16 -15.55
C SER A 291 -38.84 -7.63 -14.72
#